data_AF-A0A1Z9M269-F1
#
_entry.id   AF-A0A1Z9M269-F1
#
_cell.length_a   1.000
_cell.length_b   1.000
_cell.length_c   1.000
_cell.angle_alpha   90.00
_cell.angle_beta   90.00
_cell.angle_gamma   90.00
#
_symmetry.space_group_name_H-M   'P 1'
#
loop_
_entity.id
_entity.type
_entity.pdbx_description
1 polymer ?
#
loop_
_entity_poly.entity_id
_entity_poly.type
_entity_poly.pdbx_seq_one_letter_code
_entity_poly.pdbx_strand_id
1 'polypeptide(L)' 'MKWIDYSIDQAPNGSFRVEGDTPTEVMDKNYSLYKPGDIFVVNESGWLVKVDKYEHTVRAE' A
#
# COMPACT_ATOMS: atom_id res chain seq x y z
N MET A 1 -2.82 -13.94 2.74
CA MET A 1 -3.09 -14.23 1.31
C MET A 1 -1.82 -13.91 0.53
N LYS A 2 -1.51 -14.63 -0.55
CA LYS A 2 -0.36 -14.35 -1.42
C LYS A 2 -0.86 -13.91 -2.79
N TRP A 3 -0.33 -12.80 -3.28
CA TRP A 3 -0.54 -12.28 -4.64
C TRP A 3 0.73 -12.56 -5.43
N ILE A 4 0.60 -13.11 -6.63
CA ILE A 4 1.70 -13.56 -7.51
C ILE A 4 1.45 -12.95 -8.88
N ASP A 5 2.51 -12.68 -9.65
CA ASP A 5 2.45 -12.13 -11.01
C ASP A 5 1.93 -10.67 -11.10
N TYR A 6 2.33 -9.83 -10.14
CA TYR A 6 2.07 -8.38 -10.16
C TYR A 6 3.38 -7.60 -10.32
N SER A 7 3.32 -6.45 -10.99
CA SER A 7 4.45 -5.53 -11.10
C SER A 7 4.41 -4.46 -10.00
N ILE A 8 5.56 -3.86 -9.74
CA ILE A 8 5.69 -2.70 -8.86
C ILE A 8 6.26 -1.55 -9.67
N ASP A 9 5.50 -0.47 -9.76
CA ASP A 9 5.97 0.79 -10.28
C ASP A 9 6.49 1.64 -9.12
N GLN A 10 7.74 2.08 -9.21
CA GLN A 10 8.37 2.93 -8.19
C GLN A 10 8.58 4.35 -8.73
N ALA A 11 8.11 5.34 -7.98
CA ALA A 11 8.34 6.74 -8.25
C ALA A 11 9.63 7.23 -7.57
N PRO A 12 10.28 8.30 -8.09
CA PRO A 12 11.55 8.81 -7.54
C PRO A 12 11.49 9.28 -6.08
N ASN A 13 10.31 9.62 -5.58
CA ASN A 13 10.09 10.04 -4.19
C ASN A 13 9.91 8.85 -3.22
N GLY A 14 10.12 7.61 -3.69
CA GLY A 14 9.95 6.40 -2.91
C GLY A 14 8.51 5.90 -2.81
N SER A 15 7.53 6.61 -3.39
CA SER A 15 6.18 6.08 -3.55
C SER A 15 6.20 4.90 -4.53
N PHE A 16 5.28 3.96 -4.36
CA PHE A 16 5.12 2.85 -5.29
C PHE A 16 3.66 2.51 -5.49
N ARG A 17 3.37 1.80 -6.59
CA ARG A 17 2.06 1.25 -6.91
C ARG A 17 2.23 -0.22 -7.31
N VAL A 18 1.27 -1.06 -6.94
CA VAL A 18 1.18 -2.44 -7.43
C VAL A 18 0.22 -2.46 -8.61
N GLU A 19 0.63 -3.04 -9.73
CA GLU A 19 -0.20 -3.20 -10.93
C GLU A 19 -0.38 -4.68 -11.29
N GLY A 20 -1.61 -5.03 -11.66
CA GLY A 20 -1.97 -6.34 -12.20
C GLY A 20 -2.17 -6.28 -13.70
N ASP A 21 -2.96 -7.21 -14.23
CA ASP A 21 -3.26 -7.27 -15.66
C ASP A 21 -4.16 -6.10 -16.10
N THR A 22 -4.96 -5.56 -15.17
CA THR A 22 -5.77 -4.37 -15.41
C THR A 22 -5.43 -3.24 -14.42
N PRO A 23 -5.62 -1.96 -14.81
CA PRO A 23 -5.25 -0.82 -13.97
C PRO A 23 -5.90 -0.80 -12.58
N THR A 24 -7.05 -1.46 -12.40
CA THR A 24 -7.85 -1.43 -11.17
C THR A 24 -7.94 -2.77 -10.46
N GLU A 25 -7.31 -3.83 -10.98
CA GLU A 25 -7.45 -5.20 -10.47
C GLU A 25 -7.17 -5.33 -8.97
N VAL A 26 -6.11 -4.67 -8.50
CA VAL A 26 -5.68 -4.72 -7.10
C VAL A 26 -6.62 -3.95 -6.15
N MET A 27 -7.49 -3.09 -6.69
CA MET A 27 -8.44 -2.24 -5.96
C MET A 27 -9.88 -2.78 -5.99
N ASP A 28 -10.27 -3.42 -7.09
CA ASP A 28 -11.68 -3.78 -7.36
C ASP A 28 -12.11 -5.11 -6.73
N LYS A 29 -11.15 -5.98 -6.39
CA LYS A 29 -11.45 -7.30 -5.80
C LYS A 29 -12.07 -7.16 -4.40
N ASN A 30 -12.94 -8.11 -4.02
CA ASN A 30 -13.51 -8.19 -2.66
C ASN A 30 -12.44 -8.24 -1.56
N TYR A 31 -11.24 -8.74 -1.88
CA TYR A 31 -10.06 -8.77 -1.02
C TYR A 31 -8.93 -7.89 -1.56
N SER A 32 -9.25 -6.70 -2.06
CA SER A 32 -8.31 -5.69 -2.59
C SER A 32 -7.08 -5.50 -1.70
N LEU A 33 -5.90 -5.30 -2.32
CA LEU A 33 -4.67 -4.96 -1.58
C LEU A 33 -4.76 -3.58 -0.91
N TYR A 34 -5.34 -2.61 -1.63
CA TYR A 34 -5.64 -1.27 -1.13
C TYR A 34 -6.80 -0.66 -1.92
N LYS A 35 -7.43 0.37 -1.35
CA LYS A 35 -8.46 1.18 -2.01
C LYS A 35 -8.13 2.66 -1.94
N PRO A 36 -8.69 3.50 -2.84
CA PRO A 36 -8.56 4.95 -2.73
C PRO A 36 -8.98 5.44 -1.33
N GLY A 37 -8.12 6.22 -0.69
CA GLY A 37 -8.32 6.74 0.66
C GLY A 37 -7.74 5.87 1.78
N ASP A 38 -7.29 4.66 1.50
CA ASP A 38 -6.55 3.87 2.50
C ASP A 38 -5.23 4.54 2.87
N ILE A 39 -4.86 4.45 4.15
CA ILE A 39 -3.62 4.97 4.70
C ILE A 39 -2.82 3.81 5.27
N PHE A 40 -1.53 3.75 4.94
CA PHE A 40 -0.61 2.73 5.42
C PHE A 40 0.63 3.36 6.06
N VAL A 41 1.12 2.73 7.14
CA VAL A 41 2.41 3.05 7.76
C VAL A 41 3.31 1.83 7.64
N VAL A 42 4.56 2.04 7.21
CA VAL A 42 5.57 0.96 7.17
C VAL A 42 6.11 0.77 8.58
N ASN A 43 5.99 -0.45 9.12
CA ASN A 43 6.59 -0.78 10.42
C ASN A 43 8.04 -1.28 10.27
N GLU A 44 8.73 -1.47 11.40
CA GLU A 44 10.13 -1.93 11.45
C GLU A 44 10.37 -3.31 10.82
N SER A 45 9.31 -4.11 10.69
CA SER A 45 9.34 -5.42 10.02
C SER A 45 9.07 -5.34 8.51
N GLY A 46 8.94 -4.13 7.96
CA GLY A 46 8.71 -3.88 6.53
C GLY A 46 7.26 -4.09 6.08
N TRP A 47 6.30 -4.20 7.00
CA TRP A 47 4.88 -4.33 6.64
C TRP A 47 4.21 -2.98 6.44
N LEU A 48 3.40 -2.89 5.38
CA LEU A 48 2.42 -1.82 5.19
C LEU A 48 1.21 -2.10 6.08
N VAL A 49 1.14 -1.43 7.22
CA VAL A 49 0.05 -1.60 8.19
C VAL A 49 -1.05 -0.60 7.87
N LYS A 50 -2.24 -1.09 7.53
CA LYS A 50 -3.42 -0.25 7.29
C LYS A 50 -3.88 0.41 8.59
N VAL A 51 -4.19 1.71 8.53
CA VAL A 51 -4.68 2.48 9.68
C VAL A 51 -5.97 3.22 9.33
N ASP A 52 -6.85 3.35 10.32
CA ASP A 52 -8.15 4.03 10.14
C ASP A 52 -8.03 5.55 10.12
N LYS A 53 -6.99 6.10 10.77
CA LYS A 53 -6.68 7.53 10.82
C LYS A 53 -5.17 7.74 10.75
N TYR A 54 -4.77 8.80 10.06
CA TYR A 54 -3.39 9.27 10.07
C TYR A 54 -3.07 9.91 11.43
N GLU A 55 -2.56 9.11 12.36
CA GLU A 55 -1.98 9.63 13.59
C GLU A 55 -0.55 10.09 13.28
N HIS A 56 -0.37 11.39 13.05
CA HIS A 56 0.96 11.99 12.86
C HIS A 56 1.73 11.97 14.19
N THR A 57 2.28 10.81 14.57
CA THR A 57 3.17 10.73 15.73
C THR A 57 4.58 11.04 15.28
N VAL A 58 4.94 12.33 15.28
CA VAL A 58 6.36 12.72 15.28
C VAL A 58 6.90 12.37 16.66
N ARG A 59 7.71 11.32 16.77
CA ARG A 59 8.62 11.23 17.91
C ARG A 59 9.76 12.19 17.61
N ALA A 60 9.73 13.35 18.27
CA ALA A 60 10.88 14.22 18.35
C ALA A 60 11.95 13.49 19.17
N GLU A 61 13.10 13.23 18.56
CA GLU A 61 14.37 13.03 19.28
C GLU A 61 15.11 14.37 19.36
#